data_AF-A0A7C5VAA3-F1
#
_entry.id   AF-A0A7C5VAA3-F1
#
_cell.length_a   1.000
_cell.length_b   1.000
_cell.length_c   1.000
_cell.angle_alpha   90.00
_cell.angle_beta   90.00
_cell.angle_gamma   90.00
#
_symmetry.space_group_name_H-M   'P 1'
#
loop_
_entity.id
_entity.type
_entity.pdbx_description
1 polymer ?
#
loop_
_entity_poly.entity_id
_entity_poly.type
_entity_poly.pdbx_seq_one_letter_code
_entity_poly.pdbx_strand_id
1 'polypeptide(L)'
;MPRFNVEGADLQTGQERVIQVDAPDAATAEQVARDRGMLVASVFESTARPQLGELDALAEAARGSRGAAAASPSPALAYAAPVQLPALPDYFGLRVGRTVLMIFAGVYYAVGMLVLGLAIFNSGYLASQRTRTALDTAALLLMLLYSFASISVGGLFHALSAACHALRDIARNSWRT
;
A
#
# COMPACT_ATOMS: atom_id res chain seq x y z
N MET A 1 16.48 28.26 -15.78
CA MET A 1 16.30 27.48 -14.54
C MET A 1 16.09 26.04 -14.94
N PRO A 2 16.76 25.08 -14.28
CA PRO A 2 16.50 23.66 -14.55
C PRO A 2 15.06 23.32 -14.17
N ARG A 3 14.50 22.35 -14.89
CA ARG A 3 13.15 21.86 -14.67
C ARG A 3 13.26 20.49 -14.04
N PHE A 4 12.48 20.20 -13.02
CA PHE A 4 12.44 18.90 -12.34
C PHE A 4 11.08 18.25 -12.51
N ASN A 5 11.07 16.94 -12.71
CA ASN A 5 9.88 16.12 -12.53
C ASN A 5 9.91 15.61 -11.08
N VAL A 6 8.81 15.83 -10.37
CA VAL A 6 8.61 15.39 -8.98
C VAL A 6 7.50 14.35 -8.98
N GLU A 7 7.80 13.13 -8.58
CA GLU A 7 6.83 12.03 -8.45
C GLU A 7 6.43 11.87 -7.00
N GLY A 8 5.15 11.61 -6.76
CA GLY A 8 4.64 11.41 -5.42
C GLY A 8 3.16 11.07 -5.42
N ALA A 9 2.55 11.10 -4.23
CA ALA A 9 1.12 10.94 -4.07
C ALA A 9 0.49 12.26 -3.60
N ASP A 10 -0.68 12.58 -4.10
CA ASP A 10 -1.48 13.69 -3.61
C ASP A 10 -1.94 13.42 -2.16
N LEU A 11 -1.75 14.39 -1.26
CA LEU A 11 -2.03 14.23 0.17
C LEU A 11 -3.51 14.00 0.47
N GLN A 12 -4.43 14.49 -0.38
CA GLN A 12 -5.87 14.40 -0.14
C GLN A 12 -6.46 13.12 -0.74
N THR A 13 -6.01 12.75 -1.93
CA THR A 13 -6.60 11.64 -2.69
C THR A 13 -5.78 10.35 -2.61
N GLY A 14 -4.52 10.44 -2.21
CA GLY A 14 -3.57 9.31 -2.21
C GLY A 14 -3.19 8.82 -3.60
N GLN A 15 -3.62 9.49 -4.68
CA GLN A 15 -3.30 9.09 -6.05
C GLN A 15 -1.89 9.50 -6.44
N GLU A 16 -1.20 8.61 -7.15
CA GLU A 16 0.12 8.89 -7.72
C GLU A 16 0.02 9.99 -8.79
N ARG A 17 0.93 10.97 -8.71
CA ARG A 17 1.00 12.12 -9.62
C ARG A 17 2.45 12.52 -9.85
N VAL A 18 2.73 12.96 -11.07
CA VAL A 18 3.98 13.61 -11.45
C VAL A 18 3.72 15.08 -11.78
N ILE A 19 4.50 15.98 -11.21
CA ILE A 19 4.43 17.42 -11.51
C ILE A 19 5.78 17.93 -12.01
N GLN A 20 5.74 18.93 -12.89
CA GLN A 20 6.93 19.66 -13.32
C GLN A 20 7.11 20.93 -12.50
N VAL A 21 8.31 21.12 -11.99
CA VAL A 21 8.70 22.27 -11.17
C VAL A 21 9.97 22.89 -11.72
N ASP A 22 9.90 24.16 -12.10
CA ASP A 22 11.09 24.95 -12.41
C ASP A 22 11.72 25.42 -11.09
N ALA A 23 12.93 24.97 -10.80
CA ALA A 23 13.61 25.23 -9.52
C ALA A 23 15.13 25.33 -9.73
N PRO A 24 15.88 26.02 -8.85
CA PRO A 24 17.34 26.08 -8.94
C PRO A 24 18.02 24.74 -8.64
N ASP A 25 17.40 23.90 -7.80
CA ASP A 25 17.90 22.58 -7.39
C ASP A 25 16.75 21.62 -7.03
N ALA A 26 17.09 20.35 -6.85
CA ALA A 26 16.13 19.29 -6.55
C ALA A 26 15.44 19.47 -5.18
N ALA A 27 16.14 20.03 -4.18
CA ALA A 27 15.59 20.25 -2.85
C ALA A 27 14.47 21.32 -2.88
N THR A 28 14.68 22.38 -3.67
CA THR A 28 13.70 23.43 -3.89
C THR A 28 12.51 22.90 -4.70
N ALA A 29 12.75 22.02 -5.68
CA ALA A 29 11.67 21.35 -6.43
C ALA A 29 10.80 20.46 -5.53
N GLU A 30 11.43 19.71 -4.63
CA GLU A 30 10.73 18.90 -3.62
C GLU A 30 9.88 19.77 -2.70
N GLN A 31 10.44 20.87 -2.16
CA GLN A 31 9.72 21.76 -1.26
C GLN A 31 8.48 22.35 -1.93
N VAL A 32 8.61 22.82 -3.17
CA VAL A 32 7.47 23.33 -3.96
C VAL A 32 6.42 22.25 -4.21
N ALA A 33 6.81 21.00 -4.40
CA ALA A 33 5.87 19.89 -4.52
C ALA A 33 5.13 19.60 -3.20
N ARG A 34 5.82 19.65 -2.07
CA ARG A 34 5.22 19.48 -0.74
C ARG A 34 4.25 20.61 -0.41
N ASP A 35 4.62 21.85 -0.73
CA ASP A 35 3.76 23.03 -0.56
C ASP A 35 2.48 22.94 -1.41
N ARG A 36 2.52 22.19 -2.52
CA ARG A 36 1.37 21.88 -3.38
C ARG A 36 0.55 20.67 -2.91
N GLY A 37 0.85 20.13 -1.73
CA GLY A 37 0.11 19.03 -1.16
C GLY A 37 0.53 17.65 -1.67
N MET A 38 1.78 17.46 -2.12
CA MET A 38 2.28 16.13 -2.47
C MET A 38 3.16 15.50 -1.39
N LEU A 39 2.99 14.20 -1.20
CA LEU A 39 3.96 13.29 -0.59
C LEU A 39 4.98 12.88 -1.64
N VAL A 40 6.14 13.52 -1.62
CA VAL A 40 7.20 13.29 -2.61
C VAL A 40 7.89 11.94 -2.39
N ALA A 41 8.02 11.18 -3.47
CA ALA A 41 8.74 9.91 -3.52
C ALA A 41 10.08 10.03 -4.26
N SER A 42 10.12 10.81 -5.36
CA SER A 42 11.34 11.01 -6.15
C SER A 42 11.36 12.39 -6.83
N VAL A 43 12.56 12.92 -7.08
CA VAL A 43 12.79 14.16 -7.83
C VAL A 43 13.93 13.93 -8.81
N PHE A 44 13.73 14.26 -10.09
CA PHE A 44 14.75 14.14 -11.13
C PHE A 44 14.66 15.27 -12.13
N GLU A 45 15.80 15.65 -12.72
CA GLU A 45 15.85 16.73 -13.70
C GLU A 45 15.16 16.32 -15.01
N SER A 46 14.32 17.20 -15.53
CA SER A 46 13.57 17.03 -16.77
C SER A 46 14.43 17.44 -17.96
N THR A 47 14.76 16.47 -18.80
CA THR A 47 15.56 16.67 -20.03
C THR A 47 14.74 17.19 -21.23
N ALA A 48 13.45 17.47 -21.04
CA ALA A 48 12.55 17.86 -22.13
C ALA A 48 12.70 19.35 -22.50
N ARG A 49 13.16 19.63 -23.72
CA ARG A 49 13.15 20.98 -24.32
C ARG A 49 11.71 21.53 -24.45
N PRO A 50 11.45 22.81 -24.12
CA PRO A 50 10.12 23.37 -24.25
C PRO A 50 9.82 23.75 -25.71
N GLN A 51 8.88 23.07 -26.38
CA GLN A 51 8.24 23.61 -27.58
C GLN A 51 7.14 24.60 -27.16
N LEU A 52 7.55 25.84 -26.89
CA LEU A 52 6.66 26.95 -26.49
C LEU A 52 5.80 27.53 -27.63
N GLY A 53 5.77 26.90 -28.82
CA GLY A 53 5.00 27.39 -29.97
C GLY A 53 3.64 26.72 -30.21
N GLU A 54 3.39 25.55 -29.61
CA GLU A 54 2.23 24.71 -29.97
C GLU A 54 0.98 24.96 -29.12
N LEU A 55 1.15 25.50 -27.92
CA LEU A 55 0.04 25.75 -26.98
C LEU A 55 -0.86 26.94 -27.39
N ASP A 56 -0.29 27.98 -28.01
CA ASP A 56 -1.08 29.11 -28.53
C ASP A 56 -1.88 28.72 -29.80
N ALA A 57 -1.34 27.80 -30.60
CA ALA A 57 -2.07 27.23 -31.75
C ALA A 57 -3.23 26.31 -31.30
N LEU A 58 -3.05 25.59 -30.18
CA LEU A 58 -4.07 24.73 -29.58
C LEU A 58 -5.21 25.51 -28.90
N ALA A 59 -4.92 26.67 -28.28
CA ALA A 59 -5.94 27.53 -27.68
C ALA A 59 -6.88 28.15 -28.74
N GLU A 60 -6.32 28.50 -29.90
CA GLU A 60 -7.09 29.04 -31.03
C GLU A 60 -7.88 27.95 -31.76
N ALA A 61 -7.34 26.73 -31.85
CA ALA A 61 -8.05 25.56 -32.42
C ALA A 61 -9.19 25.04 -31.52
N ALA A 62 -9.07 25.13 -30.19
CA ALA A 62 -10.08 24.67 -29.23
C ALA A 62 -11.35 25.54 -29.18
N ARG A 63 -11.28 26.82 -29.62
CA ARG A 63 -12.48 27.66 -29.77
C ARG A 63 -13.31 27.29 -31.00
N GLY A 64 -12.70 26.64 -32.01
CA GLY A 64 -13.36 26.26 -33.26
C GLY A 64 -13.99 24.86 -33.28
N SER A 65 -13.61 23.96 -32.37
CA SER A 65 -13.92 22.51 -32.49
C SER A 65 -14.99 21.99 -31.54
N ARG A 66 -15.94 22.84 -31.09
CA ARG A 66 -17.07 22.39 -30.25
C ARG A 66 -18.21 21.74 -31.07
N GLY A 67 -17.87 21.15 -32.21
CA GLY A 67 -18.80 20.40 -33.05
C GLY A 67 -18.03 19.48 -33.99
N ALA A 68 -18.52 18.24 -34.12
CA ALA A 68 -18.10 17.17 -35.03
C ALA A 68 -17.12 16.13 -34.45
N ALA A 69 -17.52 14.88 -34.68
CA ALA A 69 -17.04 13.64 -34.09
C ALA A 69 -15.78 13.08 -34.76
N ALA A 70 -15.21 12.05 -34.11
CA ALA A 70 -14.26 11.07 -34.63
C ALA A 70 -12.94 11.64 -35.18
N ALA A 71 -11.91 11.70 -34.34
CA ALA A 71 -10.53 11.89 -34.78
C ALA A 71 -9.65 10.74 -34.27
N SER A 72 -8.95 10.11 -35.22
CA SER A 72 -7.95 9.06 -35.03
C SER A 72 -6.93 9.42 -33.93
N PRO A 73 -6.39 8.42 -33.20
CA PRO A 73 -5.41 8.68 -32.15
C PRO A 73 -4.21 9.46 -32.73
N SER A 74 -3.86 10.56 -32.05
CA SER A 74 -2.74 11.41 -32.45
C SER A 74 -1.44 10.60 -32.60
N PRO A 75 -0.56 10.93 -33.55
CA PRO A 75 0.74 10.25 -33.72
C PRO A 75 1.65 10.39 -32.49
N ALA A 76 1.37 11.31 -31.57
CA ALA A 76 2.07 11.43 -30.28
C ALA A 76 1.81 10.23 -29.35
N LEU A 77 0.65 9.56 -29.45
CA LEU A 77 0.37 8.30 -28.75
C LEU A 77 1.04 7.08 -29.40
N ALA A 78 1.48 7.20 -30.66
CA ALA A 78 2.20 6.15 -31.37
C ALA A 78 3.71 6.15 -31.08
N TYR A 79 4.27 7.27 -30.60
CA TYR A 79 5.69 7.41 -30.26
C TYR A 79 5.99 7.31 -28.76
N ALA A 80 4.96 7.27 -27.91
CA ALA A 80 5.09 6.72 -26.57
C ALA A 80 5.21 5.19 -26.71
N ALA A 81 6.33 4.72 -27.26
CA ALA A 81 6.72 3.33 -27.07
C ALA A 81 6.61 3.09 -25.56
N PRO A 82 5.81 2.11 -25.09
CA PRO A 82 5.83 1.77 -23.69
C PRO A 82 7.30 1.49 -23.39
N VAL A 83 7.90 2.29 -22.52
CA VAL A 83 9.16 1.92 -21.89
C VAL A 83 8.80 0.61 -21.19
N GLN A 84 9.08 -0.50 -21.85
CA GLN A 84 8.92 -1.83 -21.31
C GLN A 84 9.99 -1.91 -20.23
N LEU A 85 9.65 -1.36 -19.06
CA LEU A 85 10.40 -1.59 -17.85
C LEU A 85 10.55 -3.11 -17.75
N PRO A 86 11.78 -3.62 -17.57
CA PRO A 86 11.99 -5.05 -17.45
C PRO A 86 11.01 -5.58 -16.40
N ALA A 87 10.27 -6.63 -16.76
CA ALA A 87 9.24 -7.19 -15.90
C ALA A 87 9.85 -7.45 -14.52
N LEU A 88 9.39 -6.71 -13.51
CA LEU A 88 9.87 -6.85 -12.13
C LEU A 88 9.70 -8.33 -11.73
N PRO A 89 10.72 -8.93 -11.09
CA PRO A 89 10.62 -10.31 -10.62
C PRO A 89 9.35 -10.49 -9.79
N ASP A 90 8.48 -11.38 -10.23
CA ASP A 90 7.21 -11.62 -9.56
C ASP A 90 7.50 -12.58 -8.42
N TYR A 91 7.89 -12.03 -7.24
CA TYR A 91 8.31 -12.76 -6.03
C TYR A 91 7.22 -13.73 -5.51
N PHE A 92 7.02 -14.84 -6.22
CA PHE A 92 5.90 -15.76 -6.05
C PHE A 92 5.93 -16.42 -4.67
N GLY A 93 7.11 -16.84 -4.22
CA GLY A 93 7.31 -17.45 -2.90
C GLY A 93 6.87 -16.54 -1.75
N LEU A 94 7.22 -15.24 -1.80
CA LEU A 94 6.81 -14.27 -0.78
C LEU A 94 5.30 -14.01 -0.82
N ARG A 95 4.69 -13.99 -2.02
CA ARG A 95 3.24 -13.84 -2.19
C ARG A 95 2.49 -15.03 -1.59
N VAL A 96 2.89 -16.25 -1.92
CA VAL A 96 2.29 -17.48 -1.39
C VAL A 96 2.52 -17.59 0.11
N GLY A 97 3.75 -17.35 0.57
CA GLY A 97 4.11 -17.39 1.99
C GLY A 97 3.27 -16.45 2.84
N ARG A 98 3.09 -15.20 2.40
CA ARG A 98 2.19 -14.23 3.04
C ARG A 98 0.77 -14.78 3.20
N THR A 99 0.19 -15.30 2.11
CA THR A 99 -1.19 -15.83 2.11
C THR A 99 -1.34 -17.00 3.07
N VAL A 100 -0.40 -17.96 3.04
CA VAL A 100 -0.43 -19.11 3.93
C VAL A 100 -0.32 -18.68 5.40
N LEU A 101 0.61 -17.78 5.73
CA LEU A 101 0.75 -17.24 7.08
C LEU A 101 -0.50 -16.50 7.56
N MET A 102 -1.18 -15.74 6.68
CA MET A 102 -2.46 -15.09 7.03
C MET A 102 -3.56 -16.10 7.34
N ILE A 103 -3.64 -17.20 6.59
CA ILE A 103 -4.63 -18.26 6.84
C ILE A 103 -4.37 -18.88 8.21
N PHE A 104 -3.13 -19.27 8.51
CA PHE A 104 -2.78 -19.81 9.82
C PHE A 104 -3.04 -18.80 10.95
N ALA A 105 -2.67 -17.54 10.78
CA ALA A 105 -2.96 -16.49 11.74
C ALA A 105 -4.46 -16.39 12.03
N GLY A 106 -5.29 -16.37 10.98
CA GLY A 106 -6.75 -16.33 11.09
C GLY A 106 -7.32 -17.52 11.84
N VAL A 107 -6.86 -18.74 11.54
CA VAL A 107 -7.28 -19.96 12.25
C VAL A 107 -6.92 -19.89 13.74
N TYR A 108 -5.68 -19.52 14.07
CA TYR A 108 -5.24 -19.42 15.47
C TYR A 108 -5.95 -18.33 16.26
N TYR A 109 -6.25 -17.19 15.64
CA TYR A 109 -7.10 -16.18 16.26
C TYR A 109 -8.53 -16.67 16.48
N ALA A 110 -9.13 -17.33 15.49
CA ALA A 110 -10.49 -17.84 15.62
C ALA A 110 -10.61 -18.88 16.74
N VAL A 111 -9.67 -19.84 16.80
CA VAL A 111 -9.61 -20.83 17.89
C VAL A 111 -9.37 -20.15 19.23
N GLY A 112 -8.42 -19.21 19.32
CA GLY A 112 -8.12 -18.49 20.56
C GLY A 112 -9.32 -17.72 21.08
N MET A 113 -9.99 -16.94 20.23
CA MET A 113 -11.19 -16.17 20.59
C MET A 113 -12.37 -17.07 20.96
N LEU A 114 -12.54 -18.22 20.28
CA LEU A 114 -13.58 -19.20 20.63
C LEU A 114 -13.33 -19.77 22.04
N VAL A 115 -12.11 -20.20 22.33
CA VAL A 115 -11.75 -20.74 23.66
C VAL A 115 -11.86 -19.66 24.74
N LEU A 116 -11.47 -18.43 24.44
CA LEU A 116 -11.66 -17.30 25.36
C LEU A 116 -13.15 -17.07 25.68
N GLY A 117 -13.99 -17.06 24.65
CA GLY A 117 -15.44 -16.91 24.82
C GLY A 117 -16.04 -18.02 25.67
N LEU A 118 -15.64 -19.27 25.44
CA LEU A 118 -16.05 -20.41 26.27
C LEU A 118 -15.55 -20.27 27.72
N ALA A 119 -14.32 -19.81 27.93
CA ALA A 119 -13.78 -19.57 29.27
C ALA A 119 -14.58 -18.48 30.01
N ILE A 120 -14.92 -17.37 29.34
CA ILE A 120 -15.75 -16.29 29.89
C ILE A 120 -17.14 -16.81 30.23
N PHE A 121 -17.78 -17.53 29.31
CA PHE A 121 -19.11 -18.11 29.53
C PHE A 121 -19.13 -19.09 30.71
N ASN A 122 -18.18 -20.03 30.74
CA ASN A 122 -18.05 -20.98 31.85
C ASN A 122 -17.74 -20.29 33.18
N SER A 123 -16.96 -19.21 33.18
CA SER A 123 -16.68 -18.45 34.40
C SER A 123 -17.93 -17.80 34.99
N GLY A 124 -18.82 -17.26 34.13
CA GLY A 124 -20.11 -16.71 34.54
C GLY A 124 -21.05 -17.79 35.08
N TYR A 125 -21.11 -18.94 34.40
CA TYR A 125 -21.90 -20.08 34.86
C TYR A 125 -21.42 -20.58 36.24
N LEU A 126 -20.11 -20.76 36.44
CA LEU A 126 -19.53 -21.18 37.73
C LEU A 126 -19.64 -20.11 38.82
N ALA A 127 -19.82 -18.83 38.48
CA ALA A 127 -20.14 -17.78 39.45
C ALA A 127 -21.57 -17.89 40.01
N SER A 128 -22.49 -18.47 39.25
CA SER A 128 -23.87 -18.70 39.70
C SER A 128 -24.02 -19.93 40.60
N GLN A 129 -23.03 -20.84 40.60
CA GLN A 129 -23.08 -22.04 41.43
C GLN A 129 -22.55 -21.77 42.85
N ARG A 130 -23.24 -22.35 43.84
CA ARG A 130 -22.92 -22.18 45.27
C ARG A 130 -21.65 -22.91 45.71
N THR A 131 -21.18 -23.85 44.90
CA THR A 131 -19.99 -24.67 45.17
C THR A 131 -19.07 -24.63 43.95
N ARG A 132 -17.87 -24.07 44.12
CA ARG A 132 -16.77 -24.17 43.16
C ARG A 132 -15.76 -25.19 43.66
N THR A 133 -15.30 -26.06 42.76
CA THR A 133 -14.21 -26.98 43.08
C THR A 133 -12.87 -26.43 42.60
N ALA A 134 -11.78 -26.96 43.15
CA ALA A 134 -10.44 -26.66 42.66
C ALA A 134 -10.24 -27.09 41.20
N LEU A 135 -10.91 -28.17 40.78
CA LEU A 135 -10.88 -28.68 39.41
C LEU A 135 -11.51 -27.69 38.41
N ASP A 136 -12.64 -27.06 38.78
CA ASP A 136 -13.28 -26.05 37.93
C ASP A 136 -12.35 -24.85 37.70
N THR A 137 -11.65 -24.43 38.75
CA THR A 137 -10.70 -23.31 38.68
C THR A 137 -9.50 -23.67 37.81
N ALA A 138 -8.95 -24.87 37.97
CA ALA A 138 -7.84 -25.35 37.14
C ALA A 138 -8.23 -25.47 35.67
N ALA A 139 -9.45 -25.95 35.36
CA ALA A 139 -9.96 -26.04 34.00
C ALA A 139 -10.07 -24.65 33.35
N LEU A 140 -10.60 -23.65 34.06
CA LEU A 140 -10.68 -22.27 33.56
C LEU A 140 -9.29 -21.69 33.28
N LEU A 141 -8.32 -21.89 34.18
CA LEU A 141 -6.94 -21.42 33.99
C LEU A 141 -6.31 -22.06 32.74
N LEU A 142 -6.51 -23.36 32.53
CA LEU A 142 -6.01 -24.07 31.36
C LEU A 142 -6.64 -23.54 30.06
N MET A 143 -7.95 -23.27 30.06
CA MET A 143 -8.63 -22.67 28.90
C MET A 143 -8.09 -21.26 28.59
N LEU A 144 -7.87 -20.44 29.62
CA LEU A 144 -7.28 -19.11 29.44
C LEU A 144 -5.86 -19.20 28.88
N LEU A 145 -5.01 -20.07 29.44
CA LEU A 145 -3.65 -20.32 28.95
C LEU A 145 -3.66 -20.75 27.48
N TYR A 146 -4.52 -21.69 27.11
CA TYR A 146 -4.64 -22.16 25.73
C TYR A 146 -5.12 -21.05 24.79
N SER A 147 -6.10 -20.24 25.20
CA SER A 147 -6.55 -19.08 24.45
C SER A 147 -5.40 -18.09 24.20
N PHE A 148 -4.67 -17.69 25.25
CA PHE A 148 -3.55 -16.76 25.13
C PHE A 148 -2.43 -17.31 24.24
N ALA A 149 -2.08 -18.58 24.40
CA ALA A 149 -1.10 -19.24 23.55
C ALA A 149 -1.55 -19.24 22.08
N SER A 150 -2.81 -19.58 21.81
CA SER A 150 -3.37 -19.58 20.46
C SER A 150 -3.35 -18.19 19.82
N ILE A 151 -3.80 -17.15 20.55
CA ILE A 151 -3.79 -15.76 20.07
C ILE A 151 -2.35 -15.29 19.80
N SER A 152 -1.41 -15.64 20.68
CA SER A 152 0.01 -15.26 20.53
C SER A 152 0.64 -15.90 19.29
N VAL A 153 0.37 -17.18 19.03
CA VAL A 153 0.81 -17.87 17.82
C VAL A 153 0.18 -17.25 16.57
N GLY A 154 -1.11 -16.88 16.63
CA GLY A 154 -1.78 -16.12 15.57
C GLY A 154 -1.10 -14.77 15.29
N GLY A 155 -0.73 -14.06 16.35
CA GLY A 155 0.04 -12.81 16.30
C GLY A 155 1.38 -12.96 15.61
N LEU A 156 2.12 -14.02 15.95
CA LEU A 156 3.40 -14.32 15.32
C LEU A 156 3.24 -14.56 13.81
N PHE A 157 2.27 -15.38 13.40
CA PHE A 157 2.03 -15.63 11.97
C PHE A 157 1.58 -14.37 11.22
N HIS A 158 0.76 -13.52 11.83
CA HIS A 158 0.38 -12.23 11.24
C HIS A 158 1.63 -11.35 11.04
N ALA A 159 2.47 -11.21 12.07
CA ALA A 159 3.69 -10.42 11.99
C ALA A 159 4.65 -10.94 10.90
N LEU A 160 4.85 -12.25 10.81
CA LEU A 160 5.65 -12.87 9.75
C LEU A 160 5.06 -12.61 8.35
N SER A 161 3.73 -12.64 8.22
CA SER A 161 3.06 -12.31 6.97
C SER A 161 3.31 -10.85 6.55
N ALA A 162 3.25 -9.91 7.49
CA ALA A 162 3.59 -8.51 7.26
C ALA A 162 5.07 -8.35 6.86
N ALA A 163 5.97 -9.11 7.48
CA ALA A 163 7.39 -9.13 7.12
C ALA A 163 7.60 -9.62 5.68
N CYS A 164 6.89 -10.67 5.22
CA CYS A 164 6.95 -11.12 3.83
C CYS A 164 6.50 -10.02 2.85
N HIS A 165 5.50 -9.22 3.22
CA HIS A 165 5.06 -8.08 2.42
C HIS A 165 6.14 -7.00 2.32
N ALA A 166 6.68 -6.58 3.47
CA ALA A 166 7.72 -5.56 3.53
C ALA A 166 8.98 -5.97 2.74
N LEU A 167 9.41 -7.23 2.86
CA LEU A 167 10.55 -7.77 2.11
C LEU A 167 10.29 -7.73 0.60
N ARG A 168 9.07 -8.03 0.15
CA ARG A 168 8.72 -7.93 -1.28
C ARG A 168 8.79 -6.50 -1.78
N ASP A 169 8.35 -5.52 -0.99
CA ASP A 169 8.38 -4.11 -1.39
C ASP A 169 9.81 -3.57 -1.44
N ILE A 170 10.65 -3.91 -0.45
CA ILE A 170 12.08 -3.60 -0.47
C ILE A 170 12.76 -4.21 -1.71
N ALA A 171 12.49 -5.49 -1.98
CA ALA A 171 13.09 -6.19 -3.10
C ALA A 171 12.63 -5.63 -4.46
N ARG A 172 11.44 -5.03 -4.56
CA ARG A 172 11.00 -4.32 -5.78
C ARG A 172 11.71 -2.98 -5.96
N ASN A 173 11.95 -2.27 -4.87
CA ASN A 173 12.61 -0.97 -4.89
C ASN A 173 14.11 -1.09 -5.20
N SER A 174 14.76 -2.21 -4.86
CA SER A 174 16.18 -2.43 -5.15
C SER A 174 16.52 -2.56 -6.64
N TRP A 175 15.54 -2.72 -7.54
CA TRP A 175 15.77 -2.77 -9.00
C TRP A 175 15.57 -1.41 -9.68
N ARG A 176 15.19 -0.38 -8.93
CA ARG A 176 14.94 0.98 -9.48
C ARG A 176 16.15 1.91 -9.33
N THR A 177 17.19 1.48 -8.63
CA THR A 177 18.49 2.17 -8.44
C THR A 177 19.55 1.57 -9.35
#